data_AF-A0A0M2F6K0-F1
#
_entry.id   AF-A0A0M2F6K0-F1
#
_cell.length_a   1.000
_cell.length_b   1.000
_cell.length_c   1.000
_cell.angle_alpha   90.00
_cell.angle_beta   90.00
_cell.angle_gamma   90.00
#
_symmetry.space_group_name_H-M   'P 1'
#
loop_
_entity.id
_entity.type
_entity.pdbx_description
1 polymer ?
#
loop_
_entity_poly.entity_id
_entity_poly.type
_entity_poly.pdbx_seq_one_letter_code
_entity_poly.pdbx_strand_id
1 'polypeptide(L)'
;MANDEIKNKLVSVLASQQAQGKTPEQAVEHILQALGGRAGDVSRISVLTSTLIADVLYTVYQEAITHQQVAVILRKLCYAARDIAVALHTIYPQLTVQEIGPLLQSPEIYPTIDRAALLDALTYASFSKAESEQVADALGI
;
A
#
# COMPACT_ATOMS: atom_id res chain seq x y z
N MET A 1 -11.49 -15.70 -10.26
CA MET A 1 -11.42 -17.09 -9.73
C MET A 1 -10.14 -17.35 -8.93
N ALA A 2 -8.94 -17.40 -9.53
CA ALA A 2 -7.71 -17.64 -8.74
C ALA A 2 -7.37 -16.50 -7.76
N ASN A 3 -7.60 -15.24 -8.16
CA ASN A 3 -7.30 -14.08 -7.31
C ASN A 3 -8.26 -13.97 -6.10
N ASP A 4 -9.53 -14.31 -6.29
CA ASP A 4 -10.55 -14.35 -5.23
C ASP A 4 -10.25 -15.44 -4.20
N GLU A 5 -9.75 -16.61 -4.63
CA GLU A 5 -9.40 -17.68 -3.70
C GLU A 5 -8.21 -17.29 -2.81
N ILE A 6 -7.20 -16.65 -3.40
CA ILE A 6 -6.04 -16.15 -2.67
C ILE A 6 -6.44 -15.02 -1.73
N LYS A 7 -7.28 -14.07 -2.19
CA LYS A 7 -7.89 -13.04 -1.35
C LYS A 7 -8.58 -13.67 -0.14
N ASN A 8 -9.48 -14.62 -0.35
CA ASN A 8 -10.26 -15.25 0.72
C ASN A 8 -9.39 -16.01 1.73
N LYS A 9 -8.33 -16.67 1.24
CA LYS A 9 -7.34 -17.32 2.10
C LYS A 9 -6.58 -16.30 2.94
N LEU A 10 -6.08 -15.22 2.33
CA LEU A 10 -5.39 -14.15 3.05
C LEU A 10 -6.33 -13.50 4.07
N VAL A 11 -7.54 -13.10 3.67
CA VAL A 11 -8.56 -12.55 4.58
C VAL A 11 -8.79 -13.48 5.77
N SER A 12 -8.92 -14.79 5.53
CA SER A 12 -9.11 -15.77 6.61
C SER A 12 -7.90 -15.85 7.55
N VAL A 13 -6.68 -15.79 7.01
CA VAL A 13 -5.43 -15.77 7.80
C VAL A 13 -5.34 -14.48 8.61
N LEU A 14 -5.45 -13.29 7.98
CA LEU A 14 -5.38 -12.02 8.68
C LEU A 14 -6.51 -11.88 9.71
N ALA A 15 -7.73 -12.33 9.42
CA ALA A 15 -8.83 -12.32 10.38
C ALA A 15 -8.52 -13.18 11.60
N SER A 16 -7.88 -14.34 11.40
CA SER A 16 -7.39 -15.15 12.52
C SER A 16 -6.30 -14.44 13.33
N GLN A 17 -5.40 -13.70 12.68
CA GLN A 17 -4.37 -12.89 13.37
C GLN A 17 -5.00 -11.71 14.12
N GLN A 18 -5.99 -11.04 13.53
CA GLN A 18 -6.73 -9.94 14.13
C GLN A 18 -7.53 -10.41 15.36
N ALA A 19 -8.14 -11.60 15.31
CA ALA A 19 -8.79 -12.24 16.46
C ALA A 19 -7.80 -12.60 17.59
N GLN A 20 -6.52 -12.80 17.27
CA GLN A 20 -5.44 -12.97 18.25
C GLN A 20 -4.90 -11.63 18.79
N GLY A 21 -5.51 -10.50 18.40
CA GLY A 21 -5.12 -9.15 18.83
C GLY A 21 -3.89 -8.61 18.10
N LYS A 22 -3.49 -9.19 16.97
CA LYS A 22 -2.32 -8.72 16.20
C LYS A 22 -2.65 -7.50 15.34
N THR A 23 -1.70 -6.58 15.28
CA THR A 23 -1.81 -5.40 14.40
C THR A 23 -1.69 -5.81 12.92
N PRO A 24 -2.17 -4.97 11.99
CA PRO A 24 -2.08 -5.27 10.56
C PRO A 24 -0.64 -5.50 10.09
N GLU A 25 0.33 -4.77 10.64
CA GLU A 25 1.76 -4.95 10.37
C GLU A 25 2.23 -6.33 10.80
N GLN A 26 1.90 -6.75 12.02
CA GLN A 26 2.28 -8.06 12.55
C GLN A 26 1.61 -9.20 11.75
N ALA A 27 0.33 -9.06 11.42
CA ALA A 27 -0.39 -10.05 10.63
C ALA A 27 0.25 -10.24 9.25
N VAL A 28 0.67 -9.15 8.61
CA VAL A 28 1.39 -9.21 7.33
C VAL A 28 2.76 -9.85 7.51
N GLU A 29 3.55 -9.47 8.51
CA GLU A 29 4.85 -10.11 8.79
C GLU A 29 4.72 -11.62 9.00
N HIS A 30 3.66 -12.07 9.69
CA HIS A 30 3.37 -13.49 9.85
C HIS A 30 3.09 -14.20 8.52
N ILE A 31 2.41 -13.55 7.58
CA ILE A 31 2.19 -14.10 6.22
C ILE A 31 3.51 -14.21 5.49
N LEU A 32 4.41 -13.24 5.63
CA LEU A 32 5.74 -13.31 5.02
C LEU A 32 6.55 -14.49 5.52
N GLN A 33 6.55 -14.65 6.85
CA GLN A 33 7.21 -15.78 7.50
C GLN A 33 6.60 -17.11 7.06
N ALA A 34 5.27 -17.20 6.95
CA ALA A 34 4.56 -18.40 6.51
C ALA A 34 4.80 -18.73 5.02
N LEU A 35 4.99 -17.71 4.18
CA LEU A 35 5.33 -17.87 2.77
C LEU A 35 6.84 -18.16 2.55
N GLY A 36 7.64 -18.18 3.61
CA GLY A 36 9.08 -18.45 3.56
C GLY A 36 9.90 -17.38 2.84
N GLY A 37 9.30 -16.24 2.52
CA GLY A 37 9.90 -15.16 1.74
C GLY A 37 10.41 -14.02 2.62
N ARG A 38 11.46 -13.34 2.18
CA ARG A 38 11.83 -12.03 2.77
C ARG A 38 10.82 -11.00 2.27
N ALA A 39 10.61 -9.90 2.99
CA ALA A 39 9.62 -8.89 2.59
C ALA A 39 9.82 -8.36 1.15
N GLY A 40 11.06 -8.36 0.64
CA GLY A 40 11.37 -8.03 -0.75
C GLY A 40 10.88 -9.05 -1.80
N ASP A 41 10.64 -10.31 -1.43
CA ASP A 41 10.14 -11.34 -2.33
C ASP A 41 8.63 -11.20 -2.58
N VAL A 42 7.91 -10.46 -1.75
CA VAL A 42 6.46 -10.26 -1.85
C VAL A 42 6.09 -9.50 -3.11
N SER A 43 6.80 -8.39 -3.37
CA SER A 43 6.66 -7.62 -4.60
C SER A 43 6.95 -8.45 -5.86
N ARG A 44 7.65 -9.60 -5.72
CA ARG A 44 8.01 -10.51 -6.81
C ARG A 44 7.04 -11.68 -6.95
N ILE A 45 6.23 -11.95 -5.93
CA ILE A 45 5.15 -12.92 -6.03
C ILE A 45 4.04 -12.25 -6.84
N SER A 46 3.95 -12.56 -8.14
CA SER A 46 3.03 -11.91 -9.09
C SER A 46 1.56 -11.90 -8.68
N VAL A 47 1.16 -12.76 -7.72
CA VAL A 47 -0.22 -12.82 -7.24
C VAL A 47 -0.50 -11.91 -6.04
N LEU A 48 0.54 -11.44 -5.34
CA LEU A 48 0.41 -10.49 -4.24
C LEU A 48 0.66 -9.09 -4.78
N THR A 49 -0.37 -8.47 -5.37
CA THR A 49 -0.29 -7.07 -5.79
C THR A 49 -0.49 -6.12 -4.61
N SER A 50 0.01 -4.89 -4.71
CA SER A 50 -0.21 -3.86 -3.68
C SER A 50 -1.70 -3.62 -3.40
N THR A 51 -2.51 -3.62 -4.46
CA THR A 51 -3.97 -3.48 -4.39
C THR A 51 -4.62 -4.64 -3.65
N LEU A 52 -4.20 -5.89 -3.90
CA LEU A 52 -4.74 -7.06 -3.21
C LEU A 52 -4.40 -7.02 -1.72
N ILE A 53 -3.16 -6.69 -1.37
CA ILE A 53 -2.75 -6.60 0.04
C ILE A 53 -3.52 -5.48 0.76
N ALA A 54 -3.62 -4.30 0.15
CA ALA A 54 -4.37 -3.18 0.70
C ALA A 54 -5.86 -3.51 0.88
N ASP A 55 -6.47 -4.17 -0.10
CA ASP A 55 -7.86 -4.61 -0.07
C ASP A 55 -8.12 -5.66 1.03
N VAL A 56 -7.23 -6.64 1.18
CA VAL A 56 -7.30 -7.65 2.25
C VAL A 56 -7.17 -6.99 3.63
N LEU A 57 -6.21 -6.08 3.79
CA LEU A 57 -6.00 -5.34 5.03
C LEU A 57 -7.23 -4.52 5.40
N TYR A 58 -7.77 -3.76 4.43
CA TYR A 58 -8.98 -2.98 4.61
C TYR A 58 -10.20 -3.87 4.90
N THR A 59 -10.32 -5.04 4.27
CA THR A 59 -11.43 -5.97 4.51
C THR A 59 -11.43 -6.51 5.95
N VAL A 60 -10.25 -6.82 6.50
CA VAL A 60 -10.10 -7.44 7.82
C VAL A 60 -10.12 -6.42 8.95
N TYR A 61 -9.38 -5.32 8.78
CA TYR A 61 -9.22 -4.32 9.82
C TYR A 61 -10.19 -3.15 9.68
N GLN A 62 -10.78 -2.94 8.50
CA GLN A 62 -11.81 -1.93 8.22
C GLN A 62 -11.41 -0.56 8.78
N GLU A 63 -12.20 0.01 9.68
CA GLU A 63 -11.97 1.32 10.29
C GLU A 63 -10.77 1.35 11.26
N ALA A 64 -10.24 0.18 11.66
CA ALA A 64 -9.09 0.09 12.55
C ALA A 64 -7.74 0.27 11.82
N ILE A 65 -7.73 0.27 10.48
CA ILE A 65 -6.52 0.54 9.69
C ILE A 65 -6.64 1.86 8.94
N THR A 66 -5.61 2.69 9.05
CA THR A 66 -5.54 3.97 8.34
C THR A 66 -4.87 3.81 6.97
N HIS A 67 -5.14 4.73 6.05
CA HIS A 67 -4.42 4.79 4.76
C HIS A 67 -2.91 4.94 4.94
N GLN A 68 -2.45 5.65 5.98
CA GLN A 68 -1.03 5.75 6.31
C GLN A 68 -0.44 4.40 6.71
N GLN A 69 -1.12 3.64 7.58
CA GLN A 69 -0.67 2.29 7.95
C GLN A 69 -0.61 1.36 6.75
N VAL A 70 -1.61 1.39 5.87
CA VAL A 70 -1.60 0.62 4.61
C VAL A 70 -0.35 0.99 3.80
N ALA A 71 -0.07 2.28 3.60
CA ALA A 71 1.09 2.74 2.83
C ALA A 71 2.42 2.28 3.45
N VAL A 72 2.56 2.37 4.77
CA VAL A 72 3.75 1.90 5.51
C VAL A 72 3.92 0.39 5.37
N ILE A 73 2.84 -0.38 5.48
CA ILE A 73 2.88 -1.83 5.29
C ILE A 73 3.31 -2.18 3.87
N LEU A 74 2.71 -1.55 2.85
CA LEU A 74 3.09 -1.79 1.47
C LEU A 74 4.56 -1.39 1.21
N ARG A 75 5.06 -0.34 1.86
CA ARG A 75 6.47 0.00 1.79
C ARG A 75 7.37 -1.06 2.41
N LYS A 76 7.00 -1.60 3.58
CA LYS A 76 7.73 -2.70 4.24
C LYS A 76 7.79 -3.95 3.35
N LEU A 77 6.77 -4.17 2.53
CA LEU A 77 6.70 -5.23 1.50
C LEU A 77 7.46 -4.90 0.21
N CYS A 78 8.22 -3.80 0.21
CA CYS A 78 9.03 -3.32 -0.91
C CYS A 78 8.24 -2.99 -2.20
N TYR A 79 6.95 -2.67 -2.11
CA TYR A 79 6.21 -2.15 -3.27
C TYR A 79 6.68 -0.76 -3.66
N ALA A 80 6.76 -0.46 -4.97
CA ALA A 80 7.20 0.83 -5.48
C ALA A 80 6.17 1.95 -5.16
N ALA A 81 6.60 3.21 -5.18
CA ALA A 81 5.73 4.36 -4.89
C ALA A 81 4.45 4.36 -5.75
N ARG A 82 4.56 4.04 -7.04
CA ARG A 82 3.41 3.90 -7.95
C ARG A 82 2.39 2.86 -7.51
N ASP A 83 2.88 1.72 -7.01
CA ASP A 83 2.03 0.60 -6.62
C ASP A 83 1.30 0.94 -5.31
N ILE A 84 1.97 1.67 -4.42
CA ILE A 84 1.37 2.22 -3.20
C ILE A 84 0.33 3.28 -3.54
N ALA A 85 0.64 4.24 -4.43
CA ALA A 85 -0.29 5.28 -4.84
C ALA A 85 -1.58 4.71 -5.45
N VAL A 86 -1.45 3.73 -6.35
CA VAL A 86 -2.59 3.01 -6.93
C VAL A 86 -3.39 2.28 -5.87
N ALA A 87 -2.73 1.56 -4.97
CA ALA A 87 -3.41 0.83 -3.90
C ALA A 87 -4.21 1.79 -3.00
N LEU A 88 -3.61 2.91 -2.59
CA LEU A 88 -4.29 3.90 -1.77
C LEU A 88 -5.48 4.53 -2.48
N HIS A 89 -5.32 4.97 -3.73
CA HIS A 89 -6.42 5.56 -4.49
C HIS A 89 -7.54 4.56 -4.79
N THR A 90 -7.20 3.27 -4.94
CA THR A 90 -8.19 2.20 -5.16
C THR A 90 -9.01 1.91 -3.90
N ILE A 91 -8.35 1.79 -2.74
CA ILE A 91 -9.02 1.43 -1.47
C ILE A 91 -9.69 2.64 -0.83
N TYR A 92 -9.09 3.82 -0.97
CA TYR A 92 -9.58 5.08 -0.43
C TYR A 92 -9.78 6.09 -1.57
N PRO A 93 -10.84 5.92 -2.39
CA PRO A 93 -11.09 6.78 -3.55
C PRO A 93 -11.37 8.25 -3.20
N GLN A 94 -11.65 8.53 -1.93
CA GLN A 94 -11.79 9.88 -1.40
C GLN A 94 -10.46 10.61 -1.17
N LEU A 95 -9.33 9.90 -1.16
CA LEU A 95 -8.02 10.52 -0.97
C LEU A 95 -7.64 11.33 -2.19
N THR A 96 -7.31 12.58 -1.94
CA THR A 96 -6.85 13.50 -2.96
C THR A 96 -5.36 13.32 -3.25
N VAL A 97 -4.92 13.83 -4.39
CA VAL A 97 -3.49 13.94 -4.74
C VAL A 97 -2.66 14.68 -3.68
N GLN A 98 -3.29 15.64 -2.98
CA GLN A 98 -2.70 16.43 -1.90
C GLN A 98 -2.52 15.63 -0.61
N GLU A 99 -3.23 14.52 -0.45
CA GLU A 99 -3.05 13.59 0.67
C GLU A 99 -2.05 12.49 0.31
N ILE A 100 -2.16 11.93 -0.90
CA ILE A 100 -1.30 10.83 -1.34
C ILE A 100 0.15 11.28 -1.59
N GLY A 101 0.36 12.45 -2.20
CA GLY A 101 1.72 12.91 -2.51
C GLY A 101 2.61 13.12 -1.28
N PRO A 102 2.20 13.92 -0.27
CA PRO A 102 2.98 14.08 0.97
C PRO A 102 3.10 12.77 1.75
N LEU A 103 2.07 11.91 1.69
CA LEU A 103 2.14 10.59 2.29
C LEU A 103 3.26 9.74 1.65
N LEU A 104 3.41 9.75 0.33
CA LEU A 104 4.52 9.04 -0.33
C LEU A 104 5.89 9.57 0.08
N GLN A 105 6.02 10.89 0.28
CA GLN A 105 7.27 11.52 0.76
C GLN A 105 7.53 11.30 2.26
N SER A 106 6.58 10.71 2.99
CA SER A 106 6.74 10.54 4.44
C SER A 106 7.97 9.70 4.80
N PRO A 107 8.62 9.94 5.96
CA PRO A 107 9.85 9.27 6.36
C PRO A 107 9.78 7.74 6.39
N GLU A 108 8.58 7.20 6.63
CA GLU A 108 8.31 5.77 6.71
C GLU A 108 8.08 5.11 5.34
N ILE A 109 7.92 5.92 4.28
CA ILE A 109 7.53 5.47 2.94
C ILE A 109 8.68 5.71 1.96
N TYR A 110 8.79 6.92 1.39
CA TYR A 110 9.89 7.31 0.49
C TYR A 110 10.42 8.72 0.83
N PRO A 111 11.23 8.87 1.90
CA PRO A 111 11.78 10.17 2.31
C PRO A 111 12.61 10.88 1.24
N THR A 112 13.18 10.11 0.32
CA THR A 112 14.03 10.61 -0.77
C THR A 112 13.39 10.38 -2.13
N ILE A 113 12.05 10.35 -2.21
CA ILE A 113 11.37 10.28 -3.51
C ILE A 113 11.73 11.51 -4.33
N ASP A 114 12.24 11.28 -5.54
CA ASP A 114 12.52 12.34 -6.49
C ASP A 114 11.23 12.78 -7.20
N ARG A 115 11.27 13.98 -7.78
CA ARG A 115 10.14 14.56 -8.52
C ARG A 115 9.60 13.63 -9.61
N ALA A 116 10.48 12.97 -10.36
CA ALA A 116 10.05 12.10 -11.45
C ALA A 116 9.32 10.86 -10.91
N ALA A 117 9.84 10.24 -9.86
CA ALA A 117 9.20 9.10 -9.20
C ALA A 117 7.85 9.47 -8.54
N LEU A 118 7.75 10.66 -7.94
CA LEU A 118 6.48 11.14 -7.38
C LEU A 118 5.44 11.37 -8.47
N LEU A 119 5.81 12.08 -9.54
CA LEU A 119 4.91 12.34 -10.65
C LEU A 119 4.48 11.05 -11.35
N ASP A 120 5.41 10.11 -11.56
CA ASP A 120 5.09 8.77 -12.09
C ASP A 120 4.07 8.07 -11.19
N ALA A 121 4.30 8.06 -9.87
CA ALA A 121 3.38 7.41 -8.93
C ALA A 121 1.97 8.00 -8.94
N LEU A 122 1.86 9.33 -8.92
CA LEU A 122 0.56 10.02 -8.89
C LEU A 122 -0.19 9.88 -10.22
N THR A 123 0.50 10.04 -11.35
CA THR A 123 -0.12 9.88 -12.67
C THR A 123 -0.54 8.43 -12.93
N TYR A 124 0.24 7.45 -12.47
CA TYR A 124 -0.11 6.04 -12.54
C TYR A 124 -1.31 5.70 -11.66
N ALA A 125 -1.50 6.41 -10.55
CA ALA A 125 -2.70 6.34 -9.72
C ALA A 125 -3.93 7.05 -10.33
N SER A 126 -3.86 7.52 -11.58
CA SER A 126 -4.94 8.24 -12.29
C SER A 126 -5.21 9.68 -11.84
N PHE A 127 -4.28 10.31 -11.12
CA PHE A 127 -4.34 11.75 -10.88
C PHE A 127 -3.90 12.54 -12.12
N SER A 128 -4.43 13.76 -12.28
CA SER A 128 -4.00 14.59 -13.40
C SER A 128 -2.54 15.02 -13.24
N LYS A 129 -1.85 15.19 -14.37
CA LYS A 129 -0.47 15.66 -14.37
C LYS A 129 -0.34 17.03 -13.70
N ALA A 130 -1.29 17.95 -13.96
CA ALA A 130 -1.28 19.29 -13.40
C ALA A 130 -1.37 19.28 -11.88
N GLU A 131 -2.26 18.46 -11.31
CA GLU A 131 -2.38 18.30 -9.86
C GLU A 131 -1.12 17.66 -9.25
N SER A 132 -0.55 16.67 -9.93
CA SER A 132 0.67 16.00 -9.49
C SER A 132 1.86 16.97 -9.46
N GLU A 133 1.97 17.84 -10.46
CA GLU A 133 2.99 18.90 -10.52
C GLU A 133 2.79 19.93 -9.41
N GLN A 134 1.56 20.37 -9.14
CA GLN A 134 1.27 21.26 -8.02
C GLN A 134 1.68 20.67 -6.68
N VAL A 135 1.46 19.37 -6.47
CA VAL A 135 1.88 18.69 -5.23
C VAL A 135 3.40 18.57 -5.15
N ALA A 136 4.08 18.22 -6.23
CA ALA A 136 5.54 18.19 -6.26
C ALA A 136 6.15 19.57 -5.94
N ASP A 137 5.62 20.63 -6.56
CA ASP A 137 6.05 22.00 -6.33
C ASP A 137 5.79 22.44 -4.87
N ALA A 138 4.64 22.06 -4.29
CA ALA A 138 4.32 22.33 -2.89
C ALA A 138 5.23 21.59 -1.90
N LEU A 139 5.74 20.41 -2.29
CA LEU A 139 6.68 19.61 -1.50
C LEU A 139 8.14 20.03 -1.69
N GLY A 140 8.41 20.99 -2.58
CA GLY A 140 9.75 21.52 -2.83
C GLY A 140 10.71 20.53 -3.49
N ILE A 141 10.18 19.59 -4.27
CA ILE A 141 10.93 18.55 -5.00
C ILE A 141 10.79 18.69 -6.52
#